data_AF-A0A2V8K8C3-F1
#
_entry.id   AF-A0A2V8K8C3-F1
#
_cell.length_a   1.000
_cell.length_b   1.000
_cell.length_c   1.000
_cell.angle_alpha   90.00
_cell.angle_beta   90.00
_cell.angle_gamma   90.00
#
_symmetry.space_group_name_H-M   'P 1'
#
loop_
_entity.id
_entity.type
_entity.pdbx_description
1 polymer ?
#
loop_
_entity_poly.entity_id
_entity_poly.type
_entity_poly.pdbx_seq_one_letter_code
_entity_poly.pdbx_strand_id
1 'polypeptide(L)'
;GLSNSNPAQKTWLDGHVQVLKTVDGNVPGVNDPVFTFELRVGADINNAGTIVQTLTTSAGNGTLSFTPSLISGNVYQICELAIPGFSTSLTGFFGAFNPGAGLPGTVCINFTAQAGTVVITVNNLRQGGLAGTSASTIGFWKNWASCQTSNGGQLPILDRTLQAFDPGGFTVGILTLHDTNPDPDVASDCGQIRNLLDKTAINGGRKLANDPLFNMAAQYVAYSLNVQRGATACGSPDLGGAAQALLAAHLFDGLTHTALNSAQAAYANALNNLLDTYNNNNGCPATLPAPPNPL
;
A
#
# COMPACT_ATOMS: atom_id res chain seq x y z
N GLY A 1 -35.27 -42.68 46.73
CA GLY A 1 -35.22 -41.29 46.26
C GLY A 1 -34.28 -41.24 45.07
N LEU A 2 -34.81 -40.90 43.89
CA LEU A 2 -34.00 -40.76 42.67
C LEU A 2 -33.24 -39.45 42.74
N SER A 3 -31.91 -39.49 42.87
CA SER A 3 -31.05 -38.31 42.71
C SER A 3 -30.90 -38.02 41.22
N ASN A 4 -31.75 -37.13 40.72
CA ASN A 4 -31.64 -36.62 39.36
C ASN A 4 -30.73 -35.38 39.38
N SER A 5 -29.41 -35.58 39.34
CA SER A 5 -28.47 -34.49 39.09
C SER A 5 -28.40 -34.26 37.58
N ASN A 6 -29.35 -33.50 37.05
CA ASN A 6 -29.26 -32.97 35.69
C ASN A 6 -28.12 -31.95 35.68
N PRO A 7 -26.99 -32.17 34.97
CA PRO A 7 -25.97 -31.15 34.83
C PRO A 7 -26.61 -29.98 34.08
N ALA A 8 -26.45 -28.77 34.61
CA ALA A 8 -26.98 -27.55 34.00
C ALA A 8 -26.67 -27.55 32.49
N GLN A 9 -27.72 -27.60 31.66
CA GLN A 9 -27.57 -27.38 30.23
C GLN A 9 -26.98 -25.99 30.06
N LYS A 10 -25.69 -25.92 29.72
CA LYS A 10 -25.04 -24.68 29.30
C LYS A 10 -25.79 -24.22 28.06
N THR A 11 -26.67 -23.24 28.21
CA THR A 11 -27.34 -22.58 27.10
C THR A 11 -26.27 -21.81 26.35
N TRP A 12 -25.72 -22.44 25.32
CA TRP A 12 -24.86 -21.77 24.35
C TRP A 12 -25.75 -20.79 23.61
N LEU A 13 -25.53 -19.50 23.83
CA LEU A 13 -26.12 -18.48 22.97
C LEU A 13 -25.44 -18.59 21.61
N ASP A 14 -26.25 -18.72 20.55
CA ASP A 14 -25.76 -18.78 19.18
C ASP A 14 -25.00 -17.48 18.86
N GLY A 15 -23.75 -17.65 18.44
CA GLY A 15 -22.93 -16.59 17.89
C GLY A 15 -22.90 -16.66 16.36
N HIS A 16 -22.71 -15.51 15.73
CA HIS A 16 -22.50 -15.40 14.29
C HIS A 16 -21.34 -14.44 14.02
N VAL A 17 -20.85 -14.45 12.78
CA VAL A 17 -19.82 -13.52 12.32
C VAL A 17 -20.20 -12.90 10.99
N GLN A 18 -19.89 -11.63 10.85
CA GLN A 18 -20.08 -10.87 9.63
C GLN A 18 -18.78 -10.17 9.27
N VAL A 19 -18.45 -10.17 7.98
CA VAL A 19 -17.39 -9.33 7.42
C VAL A 19 -18.02 -8.12 6.75
N LEU A 20 -17.57 -6.92 7.12
CA LEU A 20 -17.85 -5.69 6.39
C LEU A 20 -16.64 -5.37 5.51
N LYS A 21 -16.75 -5.71 4.23
CA LYS A 21 -15.69 -5.59 3.24
C LYS A 21 -15.76 -4.25 2.51
N THR A 22 -14.63 -3.55 2.47
CA THR A 22 -14.42 -2.35 1.65
C THR A 22 -13.20 -2.48 0.74
N VAL A 23 -13.20 -1.67 -0.31
CA VAL A 23 -12.06 -1.41 -1.20
C VAL A 23 -11.81 0.09 -1.24
N ASP A 24 -10.62 0.52 -0.81
CA ASP A 24 -10.29 1.95 -0.66
C ASP A 24 -11.36 2.70 0.16
N GLY A 25 -11.85 2.08 1.24
CA GLY A 25 -12.90 2.64 2.11
C GLY A 25 -14.33 2.61 1.54
N ASN A 26 -14.52 2.16 0.30
CA ASN A 26 -15.83 2.10 -0.36
C ASN A 26 -16.36 0.66 -0.45
N VAL A 27 -17.66 0.48 -0.61
CA VAL A 27 -18.24 -0.84 -0.93
C VAL A 27 -17.62 -1.33 -2.26
N PRO A 28 -17.32 -2.64 -2.42
CA PRO A 28 -16.76 -3.17 -3.66
C PRO A 28 -17.56 -2.72 -4.90
N GLY A 29 -16.87 -2.12 -5.87
CA GLY A 29 -17.44 -1.59 -7.11
C GLY A 29 -17.46 -2.62 -8.24
N VAL A 30 -18.00 -2.21 -9.40
CA VAL A 30 -18.10 -3.07 -10.60
C VAL A 30 -16.74 -3.46 -11.20
N ASN A 31 -15.70 -2.68 -10.93
CA ASN A 31 -14.35 -2.90 -11.44
C ASN A 31 -13.43 -3.57 -10.41
N ASP A 32 -13.96 -3.93 -9.24
CA ASP A 32 -13.18 -4.64 -8.23
C ASP A 32 -13.16 -6.14 -8.47
N PRO A 33 -12.06 -6.83 -8.11
CA PRO A 33 -12.05 -8.27 -8.11
C PRO A 33 -13.00 -8.81 -7.03
N VAL A 34 -13.35 -10.09 -7.18
CA VAL A 34 -14.11 -10.82 -6.18
C VAL A 34 -13.18 -11.17 -5.02
N PHE A 35 -13.45 -10.63 -3.82
CA PHE A 35 -12.73 -10.97 -2.59
C PHE A 35 -13.38 -12.18 -1.91
N THR A 36 -12.55 -13.13 -1.49
CA THR A 36 -13.00 -14.39 -0.88
C THR A 36 -12.63 -14.43 0.59
N PHE A 37 -13.62 -14.72 1.43
CA PHE A 37 -13.48 -14.87 2.87
C PHE A 37 -13.89 -16.26 3.33
N GLU A 38 -13.16 -16.78 4.29
CA GLU A 38 -13.42 -18.09 4.88
C GLU A 38 -13.54 -17.98 6.39
N LEU A 39 -14.60 -18.58 6.93
CA LEU A 39 -14.72 -18.89 8.34
C LEU A 39 -14.09 -20.26 8.57
N ARG A 40 -13.13 -20.34 9.49
CA ARG A 40 -12.44 -21.58 9.85
C ARG A 40 -12.52 -21.88 11.35
N VAL A 41 -12.26 -23.14 11.69
CA VAL A 41 -12.07 -23.62 13.07
C VAL A 41 -10.76 -24.39 13.18
N GLY A 42 -9.99 -24.13 14.25
CA GLY A 42 -8.74 -24.82 14.55
C GLY A 42 -7.58 -24.47 13.62
N ALA A 43 -7.62 -23.33 12.92
CA ALA A 43 -6.51 -22.85 12.10
C ALA A 43 -5.48 -22.09 12.97
N ASP A 44 -4.20 -22.33 12.69
CA ASP A 44 -3.05 -21.64 13.28
C ASP A 44 -1.87 -21.59 12.27
N ILE A 45 -0.71 -21.08 12.69
CA ILE A 45 0.46 -20.95 11.79
C ILE A 45 0.98 -22.31 11.24
N ASN A 46 0.69 -23.41 11.92
CA ASN A 46 1.11 -24.76 11.55
C ASN A 46 -0.03 -25.60 10.95
N ASN A 47 -1.29 -25.25 11.22
CA ASN A 47 -2.47 -26.00 10.80
C ASN A 47 -3.45 -25.11 10.00
N ALA A 48 -3.85 -25.58 8.82
CA ALA A 48 -4.84 -24.89 8.00
C ALA A 48 -6.25 -24.83 8.65
N GLY A 49 -6.53 -25.72 9.61
CA GLY A 49 -7.85 -25.87 10.23
C GLY A 49 -8.91 -26.36 9.24
N THR A 50 -10.17 -26.35 9.67
CA THR A 50 -11.32 -26.74 8.86
C THR A 50 -12.08 -25.51 8.40
N ILE A 51 -12.30 -25.38 7.08
CA ILE A 51 -13.20 -24.36 6.52
C ILE A 51 -14.64 -24.75 6.86
N VAL A 52 -15.33 -23.87 7.58
CA VAL A 52 -16.74 -24.02 7.94
C VAL A 52 -17.64 -23.46 6.84
N GLN A 53 -17.26 -22.31 6.28
CA GLN A 53 -17.98 -21.67 5.17
C GLN A 53 -17.07 -20.69 4.42
N THR A 54 -17.31 -20.55 3.13
CA THR A 54 -16.66 -19.57 2.24
C THR A 54 -17.72 -18.63 1.68
N LEU A 55 -17.44 -17.34 1.66
CA LEU A 55 -18.28 -16.31 1.03
C LEU A 55 -17.42 -15.39 0.17
N THR A 56 -18.04 -14.74 -0.81
CA THR A 56 -17.36 -13.82 -1.74
C THR A 56 -18.12 -12.52 -1.91
N THR A 57 -17.41 -11.42 -2.18
CA THR A 57 -18.03 -10.14 -2.51
C THR A 57 -18.66 -10.13 -3.90
N SER A 58 -19.54 -9.15 -4.14
CA SER A 58 -19.98 -8.76 -5.48
C SER A 58 -20.04 -7.24 -5.59
N ALA A 59 -20.16 -6.70 -6.80
CA ALA A 59 -20.35 -5.26 -6.99
C ALA A 59 -21.57 -4.76 -6.20
N GLY A 60 -21.39 -3.69 -5.43
CA GLY A 60 -22.42 -3.13 -4.55
C GLY A 60 -22.68 -3.94 -3.26
N ASN A 61 -21.95 -5.03 -3.02
CA ASN A 61 -22.12 -5.86 -1.82
C ASN A 61 -20.77 -6.25 -1.18
N GLY A 62 -20.45 -5.56 -0.08
CA GLY A 62 -19.33 -5.89 0.80
C GLY A 62 -19.72 -6.58 2.10
N THR A 63 -21.01 -6.79 2.38
CA THR A 63 -21.46 -7.34 3.66
C THR A 63 -21.65 -8.84 3.55
N LEU A 64 -20.76 -9.61 4.18
CA LEU A 64 -20.76 -11.06 4.15
C LEU A 64 -21.18 -11.62 5.50
N SER A 65 -22.42 -12.10 5.60
CA SER A 65 -22.96 -12.71 6.82
C SER A 65 -22.80 -14.23 6.77
N PHE A 66 -21.95 -14.79 7.63
CA PHE A 66 -21.78 -16.23 7.74
C PHE A 66 -22.96 -16.86 8.48
N THR A 67 -23.48 -17.96 7.97
CA THR A 67 -24.71 -18.62 8.46
C THR A 67 -24.52 -19.69 9.54
N PRO A 68 -23.36 -20.35 9.71
CA PRO A 68 -23.16 -21.30 10.82
C PRO A 68 -23.38 -20.66 12.20
N SER A 69 -24.07 -21.38 13.09
CA SER A 69 -24.13 -21.04 14.51
C SER A 69 -22.80 -21.37 15.17
N LEU A 70 -22.21 -20.38 15.83
CA LEU A 70 -20.96 -20.49 16.56
C LEU A 70 -21.23 -20.65 18.05
N ILE A 71 -20.41 -21.46 18.70
CA ILE A 71 -20.52 -21.67 20.14
C ILE A 71 -19.87 -20.47 20.85
N SER A 72 -20.68 -19.68 21.55
CA SER A 72 -20.17 -18.54 22.33
C SER A 72 -19.09 -18.96 23.31
N GLY A 73 -17.98 -18.20 23.32
CA GLY A 73 -16.77 -18.46 24.09
C GLY A 73 -15.69 -19.27 23.35
N ASN A 74 -16.00 -19.90 22.22
CA ASN A 74 -15.00 -20.60 21.42
C ASN A 74 -14.26 -19.66 20.46
N VAL A 75 -13.01 -19.98 20.15
CA VAL A 75 -12.19 -19.25 19.17
C VAL A 75 -12.38 -19.85 17.78
N TYR A 76 -12.59 -18.97 16.82
CA TYR A 76 -12.70 -19.25 15.39
C TYR A 76 -11.76 -18.33 14.61
N GLN A 77 -11.64 -18.56 13.30
CA GLN A 77 -10.81 -17.74 12.43
C GLN A 77 -11.64 -17.15 11.29
N ILE A 78 -11.40 -15.87 10.99
CA ILE A 78 -11.77 -15.27 9.70
C ILE A 78 -10.51 -15.09 8.89
N CYS A 79 -10.57 -15.54 7.65
CA CYS A 79 -9.47 -15.52 6.71
C CYS A 79 -9.89 -14.83 5.42
N GLU A 80 -8.98 -14.05 4.84
CA GLU A 80 -9.10 -13.52 3.48
C GLU A 80 -8.06 -14.18 2.57
N LEU A 81 -8.50 -14.61 1.40
CA LEU A 81 -7.59 -15.04 0.34
C LEU A 81 -6.97 -13.81 -0.31
N ALA A 82 -5.64 -13.76 -0.34
CA ALA A 82 -4.89 -12.67 -0.92
C ALA A 82 -5.14 -12.58 -2.42
N ILE A 83 -5.44 -11.37 -2.89
CA ILE A 83 -5.58 -11.06 -4.31
C ILE A 83 -4.33 -10.30 -4.75
N PRO A 84 -3.66 -10.72 -5.84
CA PRO A 84 -2.56 -9.98 -6.41
C PRO A 84 -2.94 -8.52 -6.66
N GLY A 85 -2.11 -7.60 -6.18
CA GLY A 85 -2.39 -6.18 -6.28
C GLY A 85 -3.43 -5.69 -5.28
N PHE A 86 -3.65 -6.36 -4.16
CA PHE A 86 -4.45 -5.83 -3.05
C PHE A 86 -3.77 -6.14 -1.72
N SER A 87 -3.76 -5.18 -0.81
CA SER A 87 -3.35 -5.41 0.58
C SER A 87 -4.59 -5.51 1.47
N THR A 88 -4.55 -6.34 2.51
CA THR A 88 -5.68 -6.52 3.46
C THR A 88 -5.38 -5.89 4.81
N SER A 89 -6.37 -5.18 5.37
CA SER A 89 -6.30 -4.63 6.72
C SER A 89 -6.25 -5.72 7.81
N LEU A 90 -6.52 -6.99 7.49
CA LEU A 90 -6.39 -8.10 8.45
C LEU A 90 -4.97 -8.20 9.02
N THR A 91 -3.94 -7.84 8.25
CA THR A 91 -2.55 -7.82 8.72
C THR A 91 -2.27 -6.79 9.82
N GLY A 92 -3.11 -5.77 9.97
CA GLY A 92 -3.03 -4.76 11.03
C GLY A 92 -3.60 -5.22 12.37
N PHE A 93 -4.26 -6.39 12.42
CA PHE A 93 -4.74 -6.96 13.67
C PHE A 93 -3.63 -7.72 14.38
N PHE A 94 -3.51 -7.52 15.69
CA PHE A 94 -2.55 -8.26 16.50
C PHE A 94 -2.85 -9.77 16.43
N GLY A 95 -1.83 -10.55 16.07
CA GLY A 95 -1.96 -12.01 15.94
C GLY A 95 -2.52 -12.48 14.59
N ALA A 96 -2.44 -11.68 13.53
CA ALA A 96 -2.69 -12.14 12.16
C ALA A 96 -1.64 -13.18 11.73
N PHE A 97 -2.05 -14.19 10.94
CA PHE A 97 -1.18 -15.29 10.51
C PHE A 97 -1.63 -15.89 9.17
N ASN A 98 -0.74 -16.63 8.51
CA ASN A 98 -1.09 -17.49 7.37
C ASN A 98 -1.36 -18.92 7.87
N PRO A 99 -2.54 -19.51 7.60
CA PRO A 99 -2.92 -20.80 8.15
C PRO A 99 -2.18 -21.98 7.47
N GLY A 100 -1.38 -22.69 8.25
CA GLY A 100 -0.53 -23.78 7.78
C GLY A 100 0.67 -23.32 6.95
N ALA A 101 1.80 -24.02 7.07
CA ALA A 101 3.07 -23.66 6.44
C ALA A 101 3.11 -23.79 4.89
N GLY A 102 1.97 -23.99 4.22
CA GLY A 102 1.90 -24.42 2.82
C GLY A 102 0.78 -23.83 1.96
N LEU A 103 -0.06 -22.91 2.47
CA LEU A 103 -1.07 -22.21 1.67
C LEU A 103 -0.59 -20.77 1.38
N PRO A 104 0.18 -20.53 0.31
CA PRO A 104 0.53 -19.16 -0.06
C PRO A 104 -0.75 -18.36 -0.35
N GLY A 105 -0.88 -17.20 0.30
CA GLY A 105 -1.93 -16.23 -0.02
C GLY A 105 -3.21 -16.33 0.79
N THR A 106 -3.18 -16.68 2.07
CA THR A 106 -4.32 -16.49 2.99
C THR A 106 -3.87 -15.78 4.26
N VAL A 107 -4.62 -14.77 4.70
CA VAL A 107 -4.37 -14.04 5.96
C VAL A 107 -5.56 -14.25 6.88
N CYS A 108 -5.31 -14.83 8.04
CA CYS A 108 -6.30 -15.13 9.06
C CYS A 108 -6.08 -14.31 10.33
N ILE A 109 -7.17 -14.04 11.04
CA ILE A 109 -7.17 -13.56 12.43
C ILE A 109 -8.00 -14.49 13.29
N ASN A 110 -7.66 -14.59 14.57
CA ASN A 110 -8.51 -15.23 15.57
C ASN A 110 -9.59 -14.24 16.04
N PHE A 111 -10.80 -14.75 16.28
CA PHE A 111 -11.83 -14.04 17.04
C PHE A 111 -12.54 -15.01 17.99
N THR A 112 -13.01 -14.49 19.13
CA THR A 112 -13.83 -15.27 20.05
C THR A 112 -15.30 -15.04 19.72
N ALA A 113 -16.04 -16.12 19.42
CA ALA A 113 -17.47 -16.01 19.20
C ALA A 113 -18.16 -15.54 20.49
N GLN A 114 -19.13 -14.64 20.34
CA GLN A 114 -19.97 -14.14 21.43
C GLN A 114 -21.43 -14.39 21.10
N ALA A 115 -22.33 -14.19 22.05
CA ALA A 115 -23.76 -14.20 21.77
C ALA A 115 -24.09 -13.09 20.76
N GLY A 116 -24.80 -13.41 19.67
CA GLY A 116 -25.09 -12.46 18.59
C GLY A 116 -23.98 -12.37 17.55
N THR A 117 -23.95 -11.29 16.76
CA THR A 117 -23.06 -11.17 15.60
C THR A 117 -21.80 -10.37 15.93
N VAL A 118 -20.63 -11.00 15.76
CA VAL A 118 -19.34 -10.31 15.73
C VAL A 118 -19.12 -9.72 14.34
N VAL A 119 -18.92 -8.41 14.25
CA VAL A 119 -18.65 -7.72 12.98
C VAL A 119 -17.15 -7.44 12.86
N ILE A 120 -16.54 -7.89 11.76
CA ILE A 120 -15.13 -7.67 11.44
C ILE A 120 -15.07 -6.81 10.18
N THR A 121 -14.52 -5.60 10.31
CA THR A 121 -14.34 -4.71 9.16
C THR A 121 -13.00 -5.00 8.48
N VAL A 122 -13.04 -5.27 7.18
CA VAL A 122 -11.86 -5.54 6.37
C VAL A 122 -11.84 -4.58 5.18
N ASN A 123 -10.80 -3.76 5.09
CA ASN A 123 -10.57 -2.90 3.94
C ASN A 123 -9.40 -3.49 3.14
N ASN A 124 -9.59 -3.67 1.82
CA ASN A 124 -8.43 -3.84 0.97
C ASN A 124 -8.15 -2.58 0.20
N LEU A 125 -6.88 -2.29 0.06
CA LEU A 125 -6.46 -1.17 -0.75
C LEU A 125 -6.06 -1.73 -2.11
N ARG A 126 -6.48 -1.06 -3.19
CA ARG A 126 -6.05 -1.38 -4.56
C ARG A 126 -4.55 -1.15 -4.61
N GLN A 127 -3.83 -2.23 -4.29
CA GLN A 127 -2.38 -2.47 -4.31
C GLN A 127 -1.58 -1.73 -3.20
N GLY A 128 -1.08 -2.47 -2.20
CA GLY A 128 0.15 -2.21 -1.42
C GLY A 128 0.27 -0.96 -0.54
N GLY A 129 -0.84 -0.32 -0.19
CA GLY A 129 -0.86 0.93 0.58
C GLY A 129 -1.40 0.80 2.00
N LEU A 130 -1.09 -0.26 2.75
CA LEU A 130 -1.33 -0.18 4.20
C LEU A 130 -0.43 0.92 4.76
N ALA A 131 -0.95 1.67 5.72
CA ALA A 131 -0.08 2.21 6.76
C ALA A 131 0.78 1.04 7.29
N GLY A 132 2.06 1.00 6.90
CA GLY A 132 2.99 -0.09 7.22
C GLY A 132 3.32 -1.11 6.12
N THR A 133 2.99 -0.91 4.83
CA THR A 133 3.53 -1.76 3.73
C THR A 133 4.72 -1.15 2.99
N SER A 134 5.45 -2.03 2.30
CA SER A 134 6.72 -1.77 1.62
C SER A 134 6.60 -0.80 0.44
N ALA A 135 7.53 0.15 0.38
CA ALA A 135 7.75 1.01 -0.77
C ALA A 135 7.98 0.23 -2.09
N SER A 136 7.45 0.75 -3.19
CA SER A 136 7.67 0.25 -4.55
C SER A 136 8.90 0.90 -5.19
N THR A 137 9.58 0.13 -6.05
CA THR A 137 10.76 0.60 -6.78
C THR A 137 10.41 1.57 -7.91
N ILE A 138 11.41 2.33 -8.40
CA ILE A 138 11.26 3.15 -9.63
C ILE A 138 10.74 2.32 -10.82
N GLY A 139 11.20 1.07 -10.95
CA GLY A 139 10.82 0.19 -12.04
C GLY A 139 9.33 -0.16 -12.03
N PHE A 140 8.74 -0.33 -10.83
CA PHE A 140 7.30 -0.51 -10.68
C PHE A 140 6.56 0.71 -11.24
N TRP A 141 6.89 1.92 -10.77
CA TRP A 141 6.18 3.14 -11.17
C TRP A 141 6.22 3.39 -12.68
N LYS A 142 7.34 3.08 -13.34
CA LYS A 142 7.46 3.21 -14.81
C LYS A 142 6.65 2.20 -15.63
N ASN A 143 6.41 1.02 -15.08
CA ASN A 143 5.78 -0.10 -15.78
C ASN A 143 4.28 -0.23 -15.47
N TRP A 144 3.82 0.43 -14.42
CA TRP A 144 2.40 0.48 -14.03
C TRP A 144 1.86 1.88 -14.28
N ALA A 145 1.95 2.32 -15.53
CA ALA A 145 1.62 3.67 -15.96
C ALA A 145 0.93 3.64 -17.33
N SER A 146 -0.01 4.52 -17.61
CA SER A 146 -0.68 4.61 -18.92
C SER A 146 0.30 4.98 -20.03
N CYS A 147 1.30 5.79 -19.68
CA CYS A 147 2.40 6.24 -20.53
C CYS A 147 3.59 5.25 -20.56
N GLN A 148 3.40 4.00 -20.11
CA GLN A 148 4.46 3.00 -20.18
C GLN A 148 4.88 2.71 -21.64
N THR A 149 6.13 2.29 -21.82
CA THR A 149 6.65 1.90 -23.16
C THR A 149 6.59 0.40 -23.40
N SER A 150 6.26 -0.38 -22.39
CA SER A 150 6.03 -1.83 -22.50
C SER A 150 4.59 -2.11 -22.93
N ASN A 151 4.40 -3.11 -23.80
CA ASN A 151 3.07 -3.54 -24.26
C ASN A 151 2.29 -4.37 -23.23
N GLY A 152 2.54 -4.15 -21.93
CA GLY A 152 1.88 -4.92 -20.88
C GLY A 152 0.48 -4.37 -20.57
N GLY A 153 -0.46 -5.24 -20.18
CA GLY A 153 -1.82 -4.87 -19.80
C GLY A 153 -1.98 -4.52 -18.32
N GLN A 154 -0.92 -4.01 -17.68
CA GLN A 154 -0.98 -3.61 -16.27
C GLN A 154 -1.91 -2.42 -16.08
N LEU A 155 -2.52 -2.32 -14.90
CA LEU A 155 -3.27 -1.13 -14.51
C LEU A 155 -2.33 0.09 -14.38
N PRO A 156 -2.77 1.30 -14.80
CA PRO A 156 -1.99 2.53 -14.75
C PRO A 156 -1.98 3.12 -13.33
N ILE A 157 -1.27 2.45 -12.42
CA ILE A 157 -1.17 2.82 -11.01
C ILE A 157 -0.53 4.18 -10.78
N LEU A 158 0.50 4.52 -11.57
CA LEU A 158 1.15 5.82 -11.52
C LEU A 158 0.12 6.93 -11.68
N ASP A 159 -0.73 6.82 -12.70
CA ASP A 159 -1.74 7.78 -13.09
C ASP A 159 -2.76 8.03 -11.96
N ARG A 160 -3.33 6.95 -11.43
CA ARG A 160 -4.24 7.04 -10.28
C ARG A 160 -3.59 7.69 -9.05
N THR A 161 -2.30 7.44 -8.85
CA THR A 161 -1.57 7.99 -7.71
C THR A 161 -1.32 9.49 -7.91
N LEU A 162 -1.03 9.93 -9.14
CA LEU A 162 -0.85 11.35 -9.47
C LEU A 162 -2.13 12.16 -9.21
N GLN A 163 -3.31 11.63 -9.54
CA GLN A 163 -4.58 12.29 -9.21
C GLN A 163 -4.79 12.52 -7.72
N ALA A 164 -4.25 11.66 -6.86
CA ALA A 164 -4.41 11.81 -5.42
C ALA A 164 -3.61 13.01 -4.86
N PHE A 165 -2.68 13.58 -5.63
CA PHE A 165 -1.99 14.82 -5.24
C PHE A 165 -2.82 16.07 -5.50
N ASP A 166 -3.86 16.00 -6.32
CA ASP A 166 -4.71 17.15 -6.61
C ASP A 166 -5.70 17.46 -5.48
N PRO A 167 -6.01 18.75 -5.24
CA PRO A 167 -5.62 19.93 -6.03
C PRO A 167 -4.24 20.53 -5.67
N GLY A 168 -3.48 19.90 -4.76
CA GLY A 168 -2.19 20.43 -4.28
C GLY A 168 -1.05 20.31 -5.29
N GLY A 169 -1.13 19.32 -6.18
CA GLY A 169 -0.14 19.02 -7.22
C GLY A 169 1.05 18.19 -6.72
N PHE A 170 1.74 17.57 -7.66
CA PHE A 170 2.95 16.79 -7.44
C PHE A 170 4.20 17.68 -7.56
N THR A 171 4.84 17.99 -6.42
CA THR A 171 5.99 18.92 -6.39
C THR A 171 7.35 18.20 -6.34
N VAL A 172 8.29 18.65 -7.18
CA VAL A 172 9.69 18.21 -7.24
C VAL A 172 10.60 19.42 -7.42
N GLY A 173 11.27 19.86 -6.35
CA GLY A 173 11.99 21.14 -6.38
C GLY A 173 11.02 22.30 -6.59
N ILE A 174 11.22 23.09 -7.66
CA ILE A 174 10.30 24.18 -8.02
C ILE A 174 9.24 23.76 -9.05
N LEU A 175 9.36 22.56 -9.63
CA LEU A 175 8.36 21.99 -10.52
C LEU A 175 7.14 21.54 -9.71
N THR A 176 5.94 21.91 -10.15
CA THR A 176 4.67 21.34 -9.67
C THR A 176 3.83 20.90 -10.87
N LEU A 177 3.40 19.65 -10.86
CA LEU A 177 2.55 19.05 -11.89
C LEU A 177 1.16 18.80 -11.33
N HIS A 178 0.15 18.88 -12.18
CA HIS A 178 -1.25 18.65 -11.83
C HIS A 178 -1.85 17.72 -12.86
N ASP A 179 -2.62 16.73 -12.41
CA ASP A 179 -3.45 15.96 -13.31
C ASP A 179 -4.79 16.66 -13.50
N THR A 180 -5.05 17.05 -14.74
CA THR A 180 -6.32 17.67 -15.13
C THR A 180 -7.27 16.70 -15.84
N ASN A 181 -6.88 15.44 -16.00
CA ASN A 181 -7.68 14.45 -16.71
C ASN A 181 -8.75 13.87 -15.77
N PRO A 182 -10.04 13.88 -16.17
CA PRO A 182 -11.08 13.23 -15.38
C PRO A 182 -11.01 11.70 -15.37
N ASP A 183 -10.25 11.07 -16.27
CA ASP A 183 -10.05 9.61 -16.27
C ASP A 183 -8.91 9.22 -15.31
N PRO A 184 -9.19 8.49 -14.22
CA PRO A 184 -8.17 8.03 -13.27
C PRO A 184 -7.11 7.11 -13.87
N ASP A 185 -7.37 6.53 -15.03
CA ASP A 185 -6.46 5.63 -15.71
C ASP A 185 -5.55 6.31 -16.73
N VAL A 186 -5.65 7.64 -16.90
CA VAL A 186 -4.88 8.41 -17.88
C VAL A 186 -4.47 9.77 -17.32
N ALA A 187 -3.36 9.83 -16.59
CA ALA A 187 -2.90 11.11 -16.05
C ALA A 187 -2.26 11.99 -17.12
N SER A 188 -2.60 13.28 -17.09
CA SER A 188 -2.14 14.31 -18.03
C SER A 188 -0.60 14.46 -18.03
N ASP A 189 -0.01 14.27 -16.85
CA ASP A 189 1.41 14.44 -16.55
C ASP A 189 2.17 13.11 -16.42
N CYS A 190 1.52 11.97 -16.71
CA CYS A 190 2.14 10.64 -16.64
C CYS A 190 3.47 10.61 -17.37
N GLY A 191 3.51 11.10 -18.62
CA GLY A 191 4.71 11.07 -19.45
C GLY A 191 5.87 11.86 -18.82
N GLN A 192 5.56 13.01 -18.22
CA GLN A 192 6.53 13.87 -17.54
C GLN A 192 7.11 13.20 -16.31
N ILE A 193 6.26 12.62 -15.46
CA ILE A 193 6.67 11.88 -14.26
C ILE A 193 7.47 10.63 -14.63
N ARG A 194 7.04 9.89 -15.65
CA ARG A 194 7.76 8.73 -16.15
C ARG A 194 9.15 9.10 -16.67
N ASN A 195 9.29 10.25 -17.34
CA ASN A 195 10.59 10.76 -17.79
C ASN A 195 11.51 11.05 -16.60
N LEU A 196 11.00 11.69 -15.54
CA LEU A 196 11.76 11.94 -14.33
C LEU A 196 12.17 10.64 -13.62
N LEU A 197 11.26 9.67 -13.48
CA LEU A 197 11.57 8.32 -12.97
C LEU A 197 12.64 7.62 -13.82
N ASP A 198 12.64 7.87 -15.13
CA ASP A 198 13.65 7.38 -16.05
C ASP A 198 14.95 8.20 -16.00
N LYS A 199 15.09 9.22 -15.13
CA LYS A 199 16.26 10.11 -15.09
C LYS A 199 16.51 10.82 -16.43
N THR A 200 15.43 11.18 -17.10
CA THR A 200 15.41 11.91 -18.37
C THR A 200 14.81 13.28 -18.11
N ALA A 201 15.22 14.29 -18.87
CA ALA A 201 14.57 15.60 -18.83
C ALA A 201 13.04 15.42 -18.98
N ILE A 202 12.26 16.24 -18.26
CA ILE A 202 10.80 16.09 -18.14
C ILE A 202 10.08 16.06 -19.50
N ASN A 203 10.65 16.71 -20.51
CA ASN A 203 10.14 16.73 -21.89
C ASN A 203 10.52 15.51 -22.74
N GLY A 204 11.14 14.48 -22.15
CA GLY A 204 11.58 13.27 -22.85
C GLY A 204 12.89 13.45 -23.65
N GLY A 205 13.60 14.55 -23.44
CA GLY A 205 14.84 14.87 -24.15
C GLY A 205 16.05 14.06 -23.65
N ARG A 206 17.05 14.76 -23.11
CA ARG A 206 18.34 14.14 -22.75
C ARG A 206 18.19 13.25 -21.52
N LYS A 207 18.79 12.06 -21.57
CA LYS A 207 19.06 11.20 -20.40
C LYS A 207 20.09 11.89 -19.50
N LEU A 208 19.74 12.11 -18.24
CA LEU A 208 20.52 12.85 -17.25
C LEU A 208 20.93 11.94 -16.09
N ALA A 209 21.08 10.64 -16.35
CA ALA A 209 21.42 9.63 -15.34
C ALA A 209 22.82 9.76 -14.73
N ASN A 210 23.67 10.67 -15.23
CA ASN A 210 24.96 11.01 -14.62
C ASN A 210 24.90 12.30 -13.77
N ASP A 211 23.77 13.00 -13.78
CA ASP A 211 23.60 14.22 -13.02
C ASP A 211 23.12 13.90 -11.59
N PRO A 212 23.75 14.44 -10.53
CA PRO A 212 23.37 14.13 -9.15
C PRO A 212 21.92 14.50 -8.80
N LEU A 213 21.40 15.65 -9.25
CA LEU A 213 20.03 16.06 -8.93
C LEU A 213 19.00 15.30 -9.75
N PHE A 214 19.26 14.98 -11.03
CA PHE A 214 18.33 14.11 -11.78
C PHE A 214 18.29 12.68 -11.25
N ASN A 215 19.42 12.13 -10.77
CA ASN A 215 19.41 10.84 -10.08
C ASN A 215 18.56 10.88 -8.80
N MET A 216 18.82 11.87 -7.95
CA MET A 216 18.09 12.03 -6.69
C MET A 216 16.60 12.32 -6.93
N ALA A 217 16.26 13.17 -7.90
CA ALA A 217 14.88 13.50 -8.25
C ALA A 217 14.10 12.26 -8.67
N ALA A 218 14.68 11.35 -9.45
CA ALA A 218 14.02 10.10 -9.83
C ALA A 218 13.64 9.26 -8.59
N GLN A 219 14.54 9.17 -7.61
CA GLN A 219 14.28 8.43 -6.36
C GLN A 219 13.28 9.15 -5.46
N TYR A 220 13.37 10.48 -5.39
CA TYR A 220 12.42 11.30 -4.64
C TYR A 220 11.01 11.21 -5.23
N VAL A 221 10.87 11.23 -6.56
CA VAL A 221 9.58 11.03 -7.23
C VAL A 221 8.97 9.69 -6.80
N ALA A 222 9.73 8.59 -6.85
CA ALA A 222 9.25 7.29 -6.39
C ALA A 222 8.92 7.28 -4.89
N TYR A 223 9.73 7.93 -4.05
CA TYR A 223 9.45 8.09 -2.61
C TYR A 223 8.11 8.80 -2.37
N SER A 224 7.88 9.94 -3.02
CA SER A 224 6.65 10.71 -2.89
C SER A 224 5.44 9.92 -3.35
N LEU A 225 5.54 9.21 -4.48
CA LEU A 225 4.49 8.30 -4.95
C LEU A 225 4.20 7.19 -3.93
N ASN A 226 5.24 6.60 -3.33
CA ASN A 226 5.08 5.59 -2.28
C ASN A 226 4.36 6.15 -1.04
N VAL A 227 4.77 7.32 -0.56
CA VAL A 227 4.17 7.97 0.61
C VAL A 227 2.73 8.36 0.35
N GLN A 228 2.42 8.98 -0.79
CA GLN A 228 1.06 9.30 -1.18
C GLN A 228 0.16 8.07 -1.21
N ARG A 229 0.75 6.95 -1.59
CA ARG A 229 0.08 5.65 -1.64
C ARG A 229 0.03 4.92 -0.30
N GLY A 230 0.41 5.56 0.80
CA GLY A 230 0.28 5.04 2.16
C GLY A 230 1.52 4.33 2.72
N ALA A 231 2.63 4.25 1.98
CA ALA A 231 3.89 3.78 2.56
C ALA A 231 4.35 4.73 3.67
N THR A 232 4.99 4.17 4.70
CA THR A 232 5.41 4.96 5.87
C THR A 232 6.48 5.97 5.47
N ALA A 233 6.14 7.27 5.54
CA ALA A 233 7.10 8.34 5.33
C ALA A 233 8.22 8.29 6.38
N CYS A 234 9.45 8.62 5.97
CA CYS A 234 10.56 8.82 6.89
C CYS A 234 10.45 10.22 7.51
N GLY A 235 9.65 10.38 8.57
CA GLY A 235 9.41 11.67 9.22
C GLY A 235 10.44 12.05 10.30
N SER A 236 11.25 11.09 10.76
CA SER A 236 12.35 11.36 11.70
C SER A 236 13.51 10.39 11.44
N PRO A 237 14.57 10.83 10.74
CA PRO A 237 14.74 12.15 10.14
C PRO A 237 13.94 12.33 8.82
N ASP A 238 13.54 13.57 8.52
CA ASP A 238 12.71 13.93 7.35
C ASP A 238 13.49 13.82 6.02
N LEU A 239 13.55 12.61 5.47
CA LEU A 239 14.27 12.31 4.23
C LEU A 239 13.63 13.02 3.01
N GLY A 240 12.29 13.05 2.96
CA GLY A 240 11.55 13.69 1.88
C GLY A 240 11.78 15.19 1.86
N GLY A 241 11.68 15.83 3.03
CA GLY A 241 11.95 17.26 3.18
C GLY A 241 13.38 17.64 2.82
N ALA A 242 14.37 16.83 3.20
CA ALA A 242 15.78 17.08 2.86
C ALA A 242 16.03 17.04 1.34
N ALA A 243 15.46 16.06 0.63
CA ALA A 243 15.57 15.95 -0.83
C ALA A 243 14.85 17.11 -1.55
N GLN A 244 13.63 17.42 -1.13
CA GLN A 244 12.85 18.52 -1.69
C GLN A 244 13.54 19.87 -1.48
N ALA A 245 14.12 20.11 -0.30
CA ALA A 245 14.85 21.34 0.01
C ALA A 245 16.07 21.53 -0.90
N LEU A 246 16.84 20.47 -1.15
CA LEU A 246 18.01 20.54 -2.05
C LEU A 246 17.58 20.80 -3.51
N LEU A 247 16.54 20.12 -3.99
CA LEU A 247 16.01 20.34 -5.35
C LEU A 247 15.52 21.79 -5.51
N ALA A 248 14.82 22.33 -4.50
CA ALA A 248 14.30 23.69 -4.53
C ALA A 248 15.43 24.74 -4.45
N ALA A 249 16.43 24.54 -3.59
CA ALA A 249 17.59 25.42 -3.47
C ALA A 249 18.35 25.57 -4.79
N HIS A 250 18.36 24.51 -5.61
CA HIS A 250 18.98 24.51 -6.91
C HIS A 250 18.05 24.84 -8.09
N LEU A 251 16.81 25.29 -7.83
CA LEU A 251 15.83 25.65 -8.87
C LEU A 251 15.58 24.50 -9.86
N PHE A 252 15.53 23.26 -9.36
CA PHE A 252 15.24 22.10 -10.20
C PHE A 252 13.81 22.19 -10.74
N ASP A 253 13.67 22.25 -12.07
CA ASP A 253 12.40 22.39 -12.78
C ASP A 253 12.05 21.18 -13.67
N GLY A 254 12.87 20.12 -13.60
CA GLY A 254 12.76 18.93 -14.44
C GLY A 254 13.39 19.05 -15.82
N LEU A 255 13.80 20.24 -16.27
CA LEU A 255 14.60 20.47 -17.46
C LEU A 255 16.07 20.75 -17.11
N THR A 256 16.30 21.52 -16.05
CA THR A 256 17.61 21.98 -15.60
C THR A 256 17.59 22.27 -14.09
N HIS A 257 18.76 22.67 -13.59
CA HIS A 257 18.96 23.26 -12.27
C HIS A 257 20.21 24.15 -12.30
N THR A 258 20.43 24.92 -11.24
CA THR A 258 21.67 25.68 -11.02
C THR A 258 22.84 24.75 -10.68
N ALA A 259 24.08 25.21 -10.93
CA ALA A 259 25.26 24.38 -10.77
C ALA A 259 25.51 23.97 -9.30
N LEU A 260 25.90 22.72 -9.10
CA LEU A 260 26.34 22.17 -7.82
C LEU A 260 27.84 22.40 -7.61
N ASN A 261 28.23 22.71 -6.38
CA ASN A 261 29.61 22.52 -5.94
C ASN A 261 29.84 21.05 -5.50
N SER A 262 31.09 20.70 -5.18
CA SER A 262 31.45 19.31 -4.82
C SER A 262 30.74 18.79 -3.56
N ALA A 263 30.51 19.65 -2.56
CA ALA A 263 29.82 19.26 -1.33
C ALA A 263 28.31 19.02 -1.58
N GLN A 264 27.68 19.87 -2.39
CA GLN A 264 26.27 19.72 -2.80
C GLN A 264 26.07 18.47 -3.65
N ALA A 265 26.97 18.18 -4.58
CA ALA A 265 26.93 16.95 -5.36
C ALA A 265 27.09 15.69 -4.48
N ALA A 266 27.98 15.71 -3.49
CA ALA A 266 28.13 14.62 -2.53
C ALA A 266 26.86 14.44 -1.68
N TYR A 267 26.24 15.54 -1.25
CA TYR A 267 24.98 15.52 -0.49
C TYR A 267 23.82 14.95 -1.32
N ALA A 268 23.65 15.39 -2.57
CA ALA A 268 22.65 14.85 -3.50
C ALA A 268 22.80 13.34 -3.71
N ASN A 269 24.03 12.87 -3.92
CA ASN A 269 24.33 11.44 -4.08
C ASN A 269 24.03 10.64 -2.80
N ALA A 270 24.32 11.20 -1.62
CA ALA A 270 24.00 10.57 -0.35
C ALA A 270 22.48 10.42 -0.15
N LEU A 271 21.72 11.50 -0.37
CA LEU A 271 20.25 11.46 -0.31
C LEU A 271 19.65 10.49 -1.35
N ASN A 272 20.18 10.49 -2.58
CA ASN A 272 19.80 9.53 -3.61
C ASN A 272 19.93 8.08 -3.12
N ASN A 273 21.03 7.72 -2.47
CA ASN A 273 21.25 6.36 -1.97
C ASN A 273 20.29 6.00 -0.82
N LEU A 274 19.94 6.97 0.04
CA LEU A 274 18.96 6.76 1.11
C LEU A 274 17.55 6.57 0.54
N LEU A 275 17.15 7.38 -0.44
CA LEU A 275 15.86 7.24 -1.12
C LEU A 275 15.79 5.93 -1.91
N ASP A 276 16.88 5.52 -2.58
CA ASP A 276 16.97 4.22 -3.25
C ASP A 276 16.81 3.07 -2.24
N THR A 277 17.48 3.16 -1.09
CA THR A 277 17.33 2.16 -0.01
C THR A 277 15.89 2.09 0.49
N TYR A 278 15.23 3.23 0.67
CA TYR A 278 13.81 3.27 1.01
C TYR A 278 12.96 2.59 -0.07
N ASN A 279 13.12 2.99 -1.34
CA ASN A 279 12.29 2.52 -2.46
C ASN A 279 12.47 1.02 -2.76
N ASN A 280 13.62 0.42 -2.41
CA ASN A 280 13.89 -1.00 -2.64
C ASN A 280 13.69 -1.88 -1.40
N ASN A 281 13.93 -1.36 -0.19
CA ASN A 281 13.99 -2.16 1.04
C ASN A 281 13.06 -1.65 2.15
N ASN A 282 12.25 -0.61 1.90
CA ASN A 282 11.41 0.07 2.89
C ASN A 282 12.19 0.58 4.12
N GLY A 283 13.48 0.86 3.96
CA GLY A 283 14.37 1.27 5.04
C GLY A 283 14.45 2.78 5.16
N CYS A 284 13.87 3.35 6.24
CA CYS A 284 14.17 4.73 6.61
C CYS A 284 15.57 4.84 7.25
N PRO A 285 16.33 5.91 6.94
CA PRO A 285 17.65 6.10 7.52
C PRO A 285 17.55 6.41 9.01
N ALA A 286 18.51 5.95 9.81
CA ALA A 286 18.64 6.37 11.21
C ALA A 286 19.10 7.83 11.36
N THR A 287 19.87 8.33 10.38
CA THR A 287 20.42 9.69 10.35
C THR A 287 20.52 10.20 8.92
N LEU A 288 20.34 11.50 8.71
CA LEU A 288 20.64 12.15 7.44
C LEU A 288 22.09 12.65 7.41
N PRO A 289 22.71 12.72 6.21
CA PRO A 289 23.95 13.48 6.04
C PRO A 289 23.74 14.94 6.46
N ALA A 290 24.80 15.60 6.93
CA ALA A 290 24.73 17.02 7.24
C ALA A 290 24.57 17.83 5.93
N PRO A 291 23.60 18.77 5.87
CA PRO A 291 23.44 19.62 4.70
C PRO A 291 24.68 20.50 4.49
N PRO A 292 25.11 20.71 3.23
CA PRO A 292 26.20 21.64 2.93
C PRO A 292 25.77 23.10 3.20
N ASN A 293 26.75 24.00 3.31
CA ASN A 293 26.52 25.44 3.41
C ASN A 293 27.31 26.17 2.30
N PRO A 294 26.64 26.90 1.37
CA PRO A 294 25.18 26.97 1.23
C PRO A 294 24.55 25.62 0.84
N LEU A 295 23.25 25.49 1.11
CA LEU A 295 22.44 24.38 0.63
C LEU A 295 22.36 24.44 -0.90
#